data_AF-A0A2T4WLL9-F1
#
_entry.id   AF-A0A2T4WLL9-F1
#
_cell.length_a   1.000
_cell.length_b   1.000
_cell.length_c   1.000
_cell.angle_alpha   90.00
_cell.angle_beta   90.00
_cell.angle_gamma   90.00
#
_symmetry.space_group_name_H-M   'P 1'
#
loop_
_entity.id
_entity.type
_entity.pdbx_description
1 polymer ?
#
loop_
_entity_poly.entity_id
_entity_poly.type
_entity_poly.pdbx_seq_one_letter_code
_entity_poly.pdbx_strand_id
1 'polypeptide(L)'
;MKNLSRLMFALLLVIGFSNANAQDDNNPWQFSFGINAVDLYPVGEDAPRGAYFDEYFNVNDHWNILPSLSTFTLSKYLGENFSFGVGGSVNKISKFGDAGASNLPYFAVN
;
A
#
# COMPACT_ATOMS: atom_id res chain seq x y z
N MET A 1 19.37 17.31 21.24
CA MET A 1 18.63 16.63 20.14
C MET A 1 19.16 15.23 19.77
N LYS A 2 20.42 14.86 20.08
CA LYS A 2 21.02 13.57 19.64
C LYS A 2 20.28 12.30 20.08
N ASN A 3 19.53 12.35 21.18
CA ASN A 3 18.78 11.20 21.73
C ASN A 3 17.26 11.36 21.64
N LEU A 4 16.75 12.52 21.20
CA LEU A 4 15.30 12.74 21.13
C LEU A 4 14.67 11.87 20.05
N SER A 5 15.31 11.75 18.88
CA SER A 5 14.85 10.84 17.82
C SER A 5 14.83 9.38 18.27
N ARG A 6 15.84 8.95 19.04
CA ARG A 6 15.91 7.61 19.63
C ARG A 6 14.81 7.38 20.67
N LEU A 7 14.54 8.39 21.51
CA LEU A 7 13.47 8.35 22.50
C LEU A 7 12.09 8.33 21.83
N MET A 8 11.88 9.14 20.80
CA MET A 8 10.64 9.15 20.01
C MET A 8 10.40 7.81 19.32
N PHE A 9 11.46 7.22 18.76
CA PHE A 9 11.39 5.89 18.15
C PHE A 9 11.08 4.80 19.19
N ALA A 10 11.78 4.80 20.33
CA ALA A 10 11.51 3.86 21.42
C ALA A 10 10.07 4.01 21.95
N LEU A 11 9.59 5.25 22.11
CA LEU A 11 8.23 5.54 22.51
C LEU A 11 7.21 5.01 21.49
N LEU A 12 7.48 5.20 20.19
CA LEU A 12 6.65 4.67 19.12
C LEU A 12 6.55 3.13 19.20
N LEU A 13 7.67 2.44 19.45
CA LEU A 13 7.68 0.98 19.60
C LEU A 13 6.90 0.54 20.83
N VAL A 14 7.10 1.19 21.98
CA VAL A 14 6.38 0.86 23.22
C VAL A 14 4.87 1.05 23.01
N ILE A 15 4.44 2.17 22.43
CA ILE A 15 3.02 2.42 22.15
C ILE A 15 2.49 1.39 21.14
N GLY A 16 3.23 1.14 20.06
CA GLY A 16 2.82 0.24 18.97
C GLY A 16 2.64 -1.21 19.42
N PHE A 17 3.59 -1.76 20.16
CA PHE A 17 3.51 -3.15 20.61
C PHE A 17 2.58 -3.35 21.82
N SER A 18 2.40 -2.35 22.67
CA SER A 18 1.56 -2.48 23.87
C SER A 18 0.05 -2.37 23.57
N ASN A 19 -0.33 -1.88 22.40
CA ASN A 19 -1.73 -1.62 22.02
C ASN A 19 -2.16 -2.37 20.75
N ALA A 20 -1.41 -3.41 20.36
CA ALA A 20 -1.78 -4.26 19.23
C ALA A 20 -2.93 -5.20 19.65
N ASN A 21 -4.16 -4.77 19.38
CA ASN A 21 -5.37 -5.57 19.59
C ASN A 21 -5.83 -6.17 18.26
N ALA A 22 -6.19 -7.44 18.27
CA ALA A 22 -6.88 -8.08 17.15
C ALA A 22 -8.38 -7.72 17.16
N GLN A 23 -9.05 -7.94 16.03
CA GLN A 23 -10.51 -7.84 15.99
C GLN A 23 -11.15 -8.96 16.82
N ASP A 24 -12.14 -8.59 17.63
CA ASP A 24 -12.96 -9.50 18.43
C ASP A 24 -14.35 -8.87 18.69
N ASP A 25 -15.16 -9.50 19.55
CA ASP A 25 -16.50 -9.00 19.90
C ASP A 25 -16.47 -7.63 20.60
N ASN A 26 -15.37 -7.29 21.28
CA ASN A 26 -15.22 -6.01 21.99
C ASN A 26 -14.60 -4.92 21.09
N ASN A 27 -13.80 -5.32 20.09
CA ASN A 27 -13.11 -4.46 19.13
C ASN A 27 -13.46 -4.88 17.69
N PRO A 28 -14.73 -4.73 17.25
CA PRO A 28 -15.17 -5.33 16.01
C PRO A 28 -14.69 -4.58 14.76
N TRP A 29 -14.33 -3.30 14.86
CA TRP A 29 -13.94 -2.49 13.70
C TRP A 29 -12.43 -2.39 13.55
N GLN A 30 -11.94 -2.62 12.34
CA GLN A 30 -10.55 -2.38 11.98
C GLN A 30 -10.49 -1.44 10.77
N PHE A 31 -9.62 -0.45 10.90
CA PHE A 31 -9.26 0.49 9.85
C PHE A 31 -7.82 0.23 9.45
N SER A 32 -7.54 0.20 8.15
CA SER A 32 -6.18 0.01 7.65
C SER A 32 -5.88 1.04 6.58
N PHE A 33 -4.66 1.57 6.63
CA PHE A 33 -4.14 2.52 5.67
C PHE A 33 -2.86 1.94 5.08
N GLY A 34 -2.62 2.20 3.80
CA GLY A 34 -1.46 1.68 3.10
C GLY A 34 -1.07 2.50 1.89
N ILE A 35 -0.03 2.03 1.23
CA ILE A 35 0.48 2.58 -0.02
C ILE A 35 0.08 1.61 -1.14
N ASN A 36 -0.58 2.14 -2.16
CA ASN A 36 -0.81 1.43 -3.41
C ASN A 36 0.35 1.70 -4.36
N ALA A 37 0.79 0.64 -5.03
CA ALA A 37 1.91 0.67 -5.94
C ALA A 37 1.50 -0.11 -7.19
N VAL A 38 1.58 0.53 -8.36
CA VAL A 38 1.12 -0.05 -9.63
C VAL A 38 2.28 -0.10 -10.61
N ASP A 39 2.61 -1.31 -11.02
CA ASP A 39 3.60 -1.56 -12.08
C ASP A 39 2.88 -2.14 -13.32
N LEU A 40 3.23 -1.60 -14.48
CA LEU A 40 2.70 -2.02 -15.79
C LEU A 40 3.79 -2.65 -16.67
N TYR A 41 4.98 -2.86 -16.09
CA TYR A 41 6.17 -3.52 -16.61
C TYR A 41 6.61 -4.62 -15.63
N PRO A 42 7.35 -5.64 -16.05
CA PRO A 42 7.31 -6.23 -17.38
C PRO A 42 6.04 -7.07 -17.58
N VAL A 43 5.48 -7.15 -18.80
CA VAL A 43 4.35 -8.07 -19.08
C VAL A 43 4.56 -9.06 -20.23
N GLY A 44 5.78 -9.18 -20.73
CA GLY A 44 6.10 -10.12 -21.81
C GLY A 44 5.69 -9.62 -23.19
N GLU A 45 5.66 -8.30 -23.39
CA GLU A 45 5.35 -7.65 -24.66
C GLU A 45 6.56 -6.85 -25.15
N ASP A 46 6.52 -6.40 -26.40
CA ASP A 46 7.50 -5.43 -26.90
C ASP A 46 7.39 -4.08 -26.15
N ALA A 47 8.29 -3.14 -26.46
CA ALA A 47 8.24 -1.80 -25.91
C ALA A 47 6.83 -1.19 -26.02
N PRO A 48 6.32 -0.53 -24.97
CA PRO A 48 7.07 -0.06 -23.80
C PRO A 48 7.04 -1.00 -22.58
N ARG A 49 6.57 -2.25 -22.70
CA ARG A 49 6.18 -3.06 -21.51
C ARG A 49 7.06 -4.27 -21.21
N GLY A 50 8.12 -4.48 -21.98
CA GLY A 50 9.22 -5.38 -21.64
C GLY A 50 8.92 -6.87 -21.66
N ALA A 51 9.99 -7.65 -21.85
CA ALA A 51 9.94 -9.10 -21.74
C ALA A 51 9.72 -9.52 -20.27
N TYR A 52 9.14 -10.70 -20.04
CA TYR A 52 8.89 -11.19 -18.68
C TYR A 52 10.14 -11.18 -17.80
N PHE A 53 9.93 -10.79 -16.54
CA PHE A 53 10.96 -10.68 -15.48
C PHE A 53 12.02 -9.60 -15.70
N ASP A 54 11.97 -8.85 -16.80
CA ASP A 54 12.86 -7.73 -17.01
C ASP A 54 12.58 -6.62 -16.01
N GLU A 55 13.63 -6.08 -15.40
CA GLU A 55 13.57 -5.01 -14.40
C GLU A 55 12.47 -5.12 -13.31
N TYR A 56 12.03 -6.33 -12.98
CA TYR A 56 10.85 -6.57 -12.13
C TYR A 56 10.91 -5.91 -10.74
N PHE A 57 12.12 -5.68 -10.22
CA PHE A 57 12.34 -5.02 -8.93
C PHE A 57 12.75 -3.54 -9.05
N ASN A 58 12.71 -2.96 -10.25
CA ASN A 58 13.07 -1.57 -10.46
C ASN A 58 11.92 -0.62 -10.08
N VAL A 59 11.79 -0.40 -8.77
CA VAL A 59 10.78 0.49 -8.18
C VAL A 59 10.92 1.94 -8.69
N ASN A 60 12.14 2.37 -9.03
CA ASN A 60 12.37 3.75 -9.42
C ASN A 60 11.87 4.06 -10.82
N ASP A 61 11.92 3.11 -11.74
CA ASP A 61 11.68 3.39 -13.16
C ASP A 61 10.26 3.02 -13.62
N HIS A 62 9.69 1.92 -13.15
CA HIS A 62 8.39 1.44 -13.66
C HIS A 62 7.21 1.59 -12.69
N TRP A 63 7.46 1.71 -11.39
CA TRP A 63 6.39 1.73 -10.40
C TRP A 63 5.77 3.12 -10.24
N ASN A 64 4.44 3.15 -10.21
CA ASN A 64 3.62 4.32 -9.90
C ASN A 64 3.21 4.28 -8.42
N ILE A 65 3.77 5.20 -7.62
CA ILE A 65 3.56 5.28 -6.18
C ILE A 65 3.28 6.73 -5.80
N LEU A 66 2.18 6.98 -5.10
CA LEU A 66 1.91 8.30 -4.53
C LEU A 66 2.81 8.53 -3.30
N PRO A 67 3.33 9.75 -3.08
CA PRO A 67 4.11 10.11 -1.88
C PRO A 67 3.20 10.31 -0.64
N SER A 68 2.14 9.51 -0.52
CA SER A 68 1.15 9.56 0.55
C SER A 68 0.42 8.23 0.71
N LEU A 69 -0.33 8.08 1.81
CA LEU A 69 -1.29 7.00 1.95
C LEU A 69 -2.29 7.04 0.79
N SER A 70 -2.52 5.89 0.18
CA SER A 70 -3.26 5.73 -1.08
C SER A 70 -4.20 4.54 -1.05
N THR A 71 -4.16 3.74 0.01
CA THR A 71 -5.09 2.62 0.26
C THR A 71 -5.81 2.85 1.58
N PHE A 72 -7.10 2.55 1.60
CA PHE A 72 -7.90 2.49 2.81
C PHE A 72 -8.76 1.23 2.79
N THR A 73 -8.79 0.53 3.92
CA THR A 73 -9.63 -0.65 4.12
C THR A 73 -10.40 -0.51 5.42
N LEU A 74 -11.68 -0.86 5.36
CA LEU A 74 -12.56 -0.99 6.52
C LEU A 74 -12.98 -2.44 6.63
N SER A 75 -12.81 -3.03 7.81
CA SER A 75 -13.30 -4.37 8.09
C SER A 75 -14.03 -4.44 9.42
N LYS A 76 -14.94 -5.40 9.51
CA LYS A 76 -15.77 -5.66 10.68
C LYS A 76 -15.75 -7.14 11.03
N TYR A 77 -15.49 -7.43 12.29
CA TYR A 77 -15.67 -8.73 12.90
C TYR A 77 -17.16 -9.09 13.00
N LEU A 78 -17.49 -10.30 12.61
CA LEU A 78 -18.87 -10.80 12.54
C LEU A 78 -19.13 -11.97 13.50
N GLY A 79 -18.14 -12.34 14.33
CA GLY A 79 -18.22 -13.47 15.25
C GLY A 79 -17.46 -14.69 14.75
N GLU A 80 -17.23 -15.66 15.64
CA GLU A 80 -16.65 -16.98 15.29
C GLU A 80 -15.32 -16.93 14.52
N ASN A 81 -14.45 -15.96 14.82
CA ASN A 81 -13.19 -15.72 14.12
C ASN A 81 -13.36 -15.32 12.64
N PHE A 82 -14.54 -14.83 12.26
CA PHE A 82 -14.85 -14.37 10.91
C PHE A 82 -14.95 -12.84 10.85
N SER A 83 -14.30 -12.24 9.85
CA SER A 83 -14.37 -10.82 9.55
C SER A 83 -14.70 -10.60 8.08
N PHE A 84 -15.44 -9.54 7.78
CA PHE A 84 -15.67 -9.06 6.43
C PHE A 84 -15.06 -7.68 6.26
N GLY A 85 -14.43 -7.41 5.11
CA GLY A 85 -13.82 -6.12 4.82
C GLY A 85 -13.98 -5.71 3.38
N VAL A 86 -13.90 -4.40 3.16
CA VAL A 86 -13.88 -3.76 1.85
C VAL A 86 -12.77 -2.72 1.86
N GLY A 87 -11.97 -2.72 0.80
CA GLY A 87 -10.91 -1.75 0.61
C GLY A 87 -11.00 -1.05 -0.73
N GLY A 88 -10.30 0.07 -0.82
CA GLY A 88 -10.08 0.75 -2.08
C GLY A 88 -8.74 1.47 -2.08
N SER A 89 -8.26 1.77 -3.28
CA SER A 89 -7.07 2.58 -3.45
C SER A 89 -7.22 3.60 -4.56
N VAL A 90 -6.43 4.66 -4.45
CA VAL A 90 -6.28 5.72 -5.43
C VAL A 90 -4.82 5.82 -5.82
N ASN A 91 -4.53 6.03 -7.09
CA ASN A 91 -3.18 6.23 -7.59
C ASN A 91 -3.18 7.11 -8.83
N LYS A 92 -2.00 7.36 -9.37
CA LYS A 92 -1.79 8.14 -10.57
C LYS A 92 -0.76 7.46 -11.45
N ILE A 93 -1.16 7.13 -12.67
CA ILE A 93 -0.28 6.50 -13.65
C ILE A 93 0.46 7.60 -14.42
N SER A 94 1.73 7.77 -14.10
CA SER A 94 2.69 8.61 -14.83
C SER A 94 3.69 7.79 -15.62
N LYS A 95 3.86 6.51 -15.31
CA LYS A 95 4.73 5.53 -15.98
C LYS A 95 3.90 4.39 -16.53
N PHE A 96 4.04 4.12 -17.82
CA PHE A 96 3.40 3.02 -18.54
C PHE A 96 4.50 2.17 -19.17
N GLY A 97 5.21 1.42 -18.33
CA GLY A 97 6.50 0.82 -18.68
C GLY A 97 7.54 1.90 -18.97
N ASP A 98 8.24 1.79 -20.10
CA ASP A 98 9.23 2.79 -20.55
C ASP A 98 8.60 4.07 -21.12
N ALA A 99 7.29 4.08 -21.34
CA ALA A 99 6.57 5.24 -21.82
C ALA A 99 6.07 6.09 -20.66
N GLY A 100 6.15 7.42 -20.82
CA GLY A 100 5.45 8.35 -19.94
C GLY A 100 3.94 8.33 -20.21
N ALA A 101 3.15 8.47 -19.15
CA ALA A 101 1.72 8.70 -19.24
C ALA A 101 1.37 10.12 -18.77
N SER A 102 0.29 10.68 -19.31
CA SER A 102 -0.23 11.99 -18.92
C SER A 102 -0.96 11.96 -17.57
N ASN A 103 -0.33 11.35 -16.56
CA ASN A 103 -0.72 11.56 -15.18
C ASN A 103 -2.18 11.08 -14.90
N LEU A 104 -2.52 9.90 -15.42
CA LEU A 104 -3.88 9.37 -15.46
C LEU A 104 -4.37 8.97 -14.06
N PRO A 105 -5.63 9.27 -13.69
CA PRO A 105 -6.19 8.82 -12.42
C PRO A 105 -6.42 7.30 -12.44
N TYR A 106 -6.11 6.64 -11.33
CA TYR A 106 -6.31 5.21 -11.14
C TYR A 106 -7.06 4.96 -9.83
N PHE A 107 -8.05 4.06 -9.89
CA PHE A 107 -8.87 3.65 -8.74
C PHE A 107 -9.00 2.13 -8.75
N ALA A 108 -8.91 1.51 -7.57
CA ALA A 108 -9.12 0.07 -7.43
C ALA A 108 -9.97 -0.24 -6.18
N VAL A 109 -10.62 -1.40 -6.22
CA VAL A 109 -11.33 -2.02 -5.10
C VAL A 109 -10.53 -3.25 -4.68
N ASN A 110 -10.34 -3.42 -3.36
CA ASN A 110 -9.58 -4.51 -2.75
C ASN A 110 -10.48 -5.35 -1.84
#